data_AF-A0A9E2JLW1-F1
#
_entry.id   AF-A0A9E2JLW1-F1
#
_cell.length_a   1.000
_cell.length_b   1.000
_cell.length_c   1.000
_cell.angle_alpha   90.00
_cell.angle_beta   90.00
_cell.angle_gamma   90.00
#
_symmetry.space_group_name_H-M   'P 1'
#
loop_
_entity.id
_entity.type
_entity.pdbx_description
1 polymer ?
#
loop_
_entity_poly.entity_id
_entity_poly.type
_entity_poly.pdbx_seq_one_letter_code
_entity_poly.pdbx_strand_id
1 'polypeptide(L)'
;MKYRIMPGVILVAVVVCLFIGAACGESSEEKAAREIYTRALDLGQKGQVLAALGEWDKLAEYPKTEAYRQAGEALKKEGYTIGSALKSWTLKEIFATKNDLIGQGRDWHPDGDITISLRKQDAWGSPLWVTYSTGEKFSFAVTSPGPDKTLKTEDDLIVYNQGPAKGRRFRAETSPESGSGGPAQPSPPKPERVQSLDSIPSSGTTQPAPSKAARPSERVMELDKLLNKK
;
A
#
# COMPACT_ATOMS: atom_id res chain seq x y z
N MET A 1 71.45 13.92 30.77
CA MET A 1 70.80 15.00 30.01
C MET A 1 69.31 15.01 30.33
N LYS A 2 68.82 15.99 31.10
CA LYS A 2 67.41 16.10 31.51
C LYS A 2 66.80 17.28 30.77
N TYR A 3 65.90 17.02 29.82
CA TYR A 3 65.11 18.05 29.15
C TYR A 3 64.10 18.62 30.15
N ARG A 4 64.32 19.87 30.58
CA ARG A 4 63.33 20.66 31.31
C ARG A 4 62.31 21.16 30.29
N ILE A 5 61.22 20.41 30.15
CA ILE A 5 60.05 20.83 29.37
C ILE A 5 59.40 22.00 30.14
N MET A 6 59.48 23.20 29.58
CA MET A 6 58.86 24.39 30.15
C MET A 6 57.33 24.28 30.05
N PRO A 7 56.59 24.49 31.16
CA PRO A 7 55.12 24.36 31.19
C PRO A 7 54.37 25.37 30.31
N GLY A 8 55.04 26.42 29.82
CA GLY A 8 54.43 27.43 28.94
C GLY A 8 54.15 26.94 27.51
N VAL A 9 54.90 25.96 26.99
CA VAL A 9 54.77 25.51 25.59
C VAL A 9 53.59 24.56 25.40
N ILE A 10 53.25 23.79 26.44
CA ILE A 10 52.09 22.87 26.41
C ILE A 10 50.77 23.65 26.48
N LEU A 11 50.72 24.77 27.22
CA LEU A 11 49.50 25.57 27.34
C LEU A 11 49.12 26.25 26.02
N VAL A 12 50.10 26.71 25.23
CA VAL A 12 49.85 27.37 23.94
C VAL A 12 49.42 26.35 22.87
N ALA A 13 49.98 25.14 22.86
CA ALA A 13 49.57 24.10 21.90
C ALA A 13 48.14 23.59 22.16
N VAL A 14 47.72 23.50 23.42
CA VAL A 14 46.34 23.10 23.78
C VAL A 14 45.33 24.20 23.45
N VAL A 15 45.68 25.48 23.62
CA VAL A 15 44.80 26.60 23.24
C VAL A 15 44.70 26.74 21.72
N VAL A 16 45.78 26.52 20.95
CA VAL A 16 45.71 26.56 19.47
C VAL A 16 44.92 25.37 18.91
N CYS A 17 45.01 24.17 19.49
CA CYS A 17 44.16 23.04 19.09
C CYS A 17 42.68 23.23 19.46
N LEU A 18 42.37 23.96 20.53
CA LEU A 18 40.99 24.30 20.92
C LEU A 18 40.35 25.38 20.03
N PHE A 19 41.13 26.26 19.41
CA PHE A 19 40.60 27.28 18.49
C PHE A 19 40.45 26.81 17.04
N ILE A 20 41.12 25.74 16.62
CA ILE A 20 40.97 25.19 15.24
C ILE A 20 39.75 24.26 15.14
N GLY A 21 39.26 23.68 16.25
CA GLY A 21 38.09 22.80 16.25
C GLY A 21 36.72 23.49 16.22
N ALA A 22 36.65 24.81 16.47
CA ALA A 22 35.39 25.53 16.66
C ALA A 22 35.02 26.49 15.51
N ALA A 23 35.82 26.53 14.44
CA ALA A 23 35.62 27.44 13.31
C ALA A 23 35.29 26.73 11.98
N CYS A 24 34.84 25.47 12.02
CA CYS A 24 34.09 24.90 10.90
C CYS A 24 32.66 25.45 11.01
N GLY A 25 32.42 26.62 10.43
CA GLY A 25 31.07 27.16 10.28
C GLY A 25 30.19 26.12 9.59
N GLU A 26 29.16 25.65 10.28
CA GLU A 26 28.13 24.79 9.70
C GLU A 26 27.63 25.47 8.42
N SER A 27 27.70 24.77 7.29
CA SER A 27 27.28 25.36 6.02
C SER A 27 25.80 25.72 6.09
N SER A 28 25.38 26.75 5.36
CA SER A 28 23.96 27.11 5.29
C SER A 28 23.08 25.94 4.84
N GLU A 29 23.62 25.04 4.02
CA GLU A 29 22.97 23.81 3.58
C GLU A 29 22.79 22.80 4.73
N GLU A 30 23.82 22.57 5.54
CA GLU A 30 23.75 21.65 6.68
C GLU A 30 22.72 22.14 7.72
N LYS A 31 22.70 23.45 7.99
CA LYS A 31 21.71 24.05 8.89
C LYS A 31 20.27 23.85 8.38
N ALA A 32 20.03 24.08 7.10
CA ALA A 32 18.71 23.89 6.48
C ALA A 32 18.28 22.41 6.52
N ALA A 33 19.18 21.49 6.15
CA ALA A 33 18.92 20.06 6.20
C ALA A 33 18.64 19.57 7.63
N ARG A 34 19.38 20.08 8.63
CA ARG A 34 19.16 19.75 10.03
C ARG A 34 17.80 20.22 10.55
N GLU A 35 17.31 21.37 10.10
CA GLU A 35 15.98 21.84 10.45
C GLU A 35 14.90 20.90 9.92
N ILE A 36 15.01 20.50 8.65
CA ILE A 36 14.10 19.52 8.02
C ILE A 36 14.13 18.19 8.79
N TYR A 37 15.33 17.68 9.06
CA TYR A 37 15.54 16.44 9.83
C TYR A 37 14.85 16.49 11.19
N THR A 38 15.05 17.59 11.93
CA THR A 38 14.47 17.78 13.26
C THR A 38 12.95 17.87 13.22
N ARG A 39 12.40 18.59 12.23
CA ARG A 39 10.95 18.69 12.02
C ARG A 39 10.33 17.35 11.66
N ALA A 40 10.98 16.57 10.80
CA ALA A 40 10.53 15.23 10.43
C ALA A 40 10.50 14.28 11.65
N LEU A 41 11.50 14.35 12.53
CA LEU A 41 11.50 13.61 13.79
C LEU A 41 10.35 14.01 14.72
N ASP A 42 10.12 15.31 14.91
CA ASP A 42 9.01 15.81 15.74
C ASP A 42 7.63 15.35 15.21
N LEU A 43 7.43 15.42 13.89
CA LEU A 43 6.21 14.89 13.25
C LEU A 43 6.06 13.38 13.45
N GLY A 44 7.16 12.63 13.35
CA GLY A 44 7.19 11.20 13.61
C GLY A 44 6.81 10.86 15.05
N GLN A 45 7.35 11.60 16.03
CA GLN A 45 7.02 11.43 17.45
C GLN A 45 5.55 11.75 17.76
N LYS A 46 4.94 12.66 16.99
CA LYS A 46 3.51 12.98 17.06
C LYS A 46 2.61 11.97 16.35
N GLY A 47 3.17 10.92 15.76
CA GLY A 47 2.42 9.92 14.99
C GLY A 47 1.96 10.43 13.62
N GLN A 48 2.43 11.59 13.16
CA GLN A 48 2.09 12.16 11.85
C GLN A 48 2.99 11.59 10.76
N VAL A 49 2.91 10.27 10.54
CA VAL A 49 3.85 9.51 9.69
C VAL A 49 3.95 10.09 8.28
N LEU A 50 2.83 10.34 7.60
CA LEU A 50 2.86 10.87 6.23
C LEU A 50 3.46 12.27 6.16
N ALA A 51 3.18 13.13 7.15
CA ALA A 51 3.78 14.45 7.22
C ALA A 51 5.30 14.35 7.45
N ALA A 52 5.74 13.45 8.34
CA ALA A 52 7.16 13.19 8.58
C ALA A 52 7.86 12.71 7.30
N LEU A 53 7.27 11.74 6.58
CA LEU A 53 7.81 11.26 5.30
C LEU A 53 7.89 12.37 4.24
N GLY A 54 6.89 13.26 4.21
CA GLY A 54 6.91 14.42 3.32
C GLY A 54 8.03 15.42 3.64
N GLU A 55 8.36 15.62 4.92
CA GLU A 55 9.55 16.41 5.31
C GLU A 55 10.84 15.67 4.96
N TRP A 56 10.91 14.37 5.20
CA TRP A 56 12.08 13.55 4.86
C TRP A 56 12.43 13.60 3.38
N ASP A 57 11.44 13.67 2.48
CA ASP A 57 11.66 13.76 1.04
C ASP A 57 12.35 15.07 0.62
N LYS A 58 12.15 16.16 1.37
CA LYS A 58 12.82 17.44 1.10
C LYS A 58 14.33 17.38 1.31
N LEU A 59 14.84 16.43 2.11
CA LEU A 59 16.27 16.26 2.30
C LEU A 59 16.99 15.82 1.02
N ALA A 60 16.28 15.31 0.01
CA ALA A 60 16.87 14.98 -1.29
C ALA A 60 17.54 16.19 -1.98
N GLU A 61 17.15 17.42 -1.61
CA GLU A 61 17.80 18.66 -2.06
C GLU A 61 19.20 18.86 -1.45
N TYR A 62 19.53 18.15 -0.36
CA TYR A 62 20.75 18.31 0.43
C TYR A 62 21.56 17.00 0.57
N PRO A 63 21.90 16.29 -0.53
CA PRO A 63 22.42 14.92 -0.49
C PRO A 63 23.80 14.77 0.17
N LYS A 64 24.53 15.88 0.36
CA LYS A 64 25.88 15.90 0.95
C LYS A 64 25.89 16.19 2.45
N THR A 65 24.72 16.42 3.04
CA THR A 65 24.60 16.78 4.45
C THR A 65 24.60 15.54 5.34
N GLU A 66 25.03 15.72 6.59
CA GLU A 66 24.98 14.65 7.58
C GLU A 66 23.53 14.31 7.94
N ALA A 67 22.66 15.32 7.99
CA ALA A 67 21.21 15.15 8.13
C ALA A 67 20.62 14.22 7.06
N TYR A 68 20.98 14.38 5.78
CA TYR A 68 20.55 13.48 4.71
C TYR A 68 21.02 12.04 4.93
N ARG A 69 22.28 11.84 5.34
CA ARG A 69 22.83 10.50 5.59
C ARG A 69 22.09 9.79 6.73
N GLN A 70 21.88 10.49 7.85
CA GLN A 70 21.16 9.95 9.01
C GLN A 70 19.70 9.60 8.67
N ALA A 71 19.03 10.49 7.94
CA ALA A 71 17.68 10.27 7.44
C ALA A 71 17.59 9.03 6.55
N GLY A 72 18.51 8.89 5.60
CA GLY A 72 18.58 7.76 4.69
C GLY A 72 18.75 6.43 5.44
N GLU A 73 19.60 6.39 6.46
CA GLU A 73 19.78 5.21 7.31
C GLU A 73 18.52 4.87 8.13
N ALA A 74 17.85 5.88 8.68
CA ALA A 74 16.61 5.71 9.43
C ALA A 74 15.47 5.18 8.54
N LEU A 75 15.24 5.81 7.38
CA LEU A 75 14.22 5.43 6.42
C LEU A 75 14.45 4.03 5.85
N LYS A 76 15.71 3.67 5.56
CA LYS A 76 16.07 2.36 5.03
C LYS A 76 15.69 1.23 5.98
N LYS A 77 15.81 1.43 7.30
CA LYS A 77 15.40 0.44 8.31
C LYS A 77 13.89 0.16 8.25
N GLU A 78 13.10 1.17 7.89
CA GLU A 78 11.65 1.09 7.72
C GLU A 78 11.23 0.66 6.30
N GLY A 79 12.19 0.40 5.40
CA GLY A 79 11.93 0.05 4.00
C GLY A 79 11.50 1.23 3.13
N TYR A 80 11.84 2.46 3.51
CA TYR A 80 11.61 3.66 2.71
C TYR A 80 12.91 4.14 2.04
N THR A 81 12.75 4.85 0.92
CA THR A 81 13.87 5.49 0.20
C THR A 81 13.74 7.00 0.33
N ILE A 82 14.84 7.67 0.70
CA ILE A 82 14.88 9.13 0.82
C ILE A 82 14.67 9.79 -0.55
N GLY A 83 13.88 10.86 -0.60
CA GLY A 83 13.47 11.52 -1.85
C GLY A 83 12.33 10.80 -2.59
N SER A 84 11.88 9.65 -2.08
CA SER A 84 10.71 8.93 -2.58
C SER A 84 9.97 8.20 -1.46
N ALA A 85 10.01 8.72 -0.23
CA ALA A 85 9.53 8.08 0.98
C ALA A 85 8.01 7.92 0.94
N LEU A 86 7.28 8.93 0.48
CA LEU A 86 5.82 8.85 0.26
C LEU A 86 5.45 7.78 -0.79
N LYS A 87 6.26 7.66 -1.85
CA LYS A 87 6.10 6.64 -2.89
C LYS A 87 6.39 5.24 -2.33
N SER A 88 7.46 5.06 -1.56
CA SER A 88 7.78 3.80 -0.89
C SER A 88 6.68 3.38 0.09
N TRP A 89 6.14 4.31 0.87
CA TRP A 89 5.02 4.05 1.77
C TRP A 89 3.78 3.60 1.01
N THR A 90 3.42 4.32 -0.05
CA THR A 90 2.26 3.97 -0.89
C THR A 90 2.41 2.60 -1.53
N LEU A 91 3.61 2.25 -2.01
CA LEU A 91 3.88 0.91 -2.54
C LEU A 91 3.69 -0.19 -1.48
N LYS A 92 4.14 0.02 -0.23
CA LYS A 92 3.91 -0.93 0.85
C LYS A 92 2.41 -1.13 1.11
N GLU A 93 1.63 -0.06 1.11
CA GLU A 93 0.17 -0.15 1.26
C GLU A 93 -0.49 -0.90 0.10
N ILE A 94 -0.06 -0.65 -1.14
CA ILE A 94 -0.55 -1.36 -2.33
C ILE A 94 -0.25 -2.86 -2.22
N PHE A 95 0.98 -3.24 -1.82
CA PHE A 95 1.34 -4.65 -1.61
C PHE A 95 0.54 -5.30 -0.49
N ALA A 96 0.34 -4.61 0.63
CA ALA A 96 -0.50 -5.09 1.73
C ALA A 96 -1.93 -5.34 1.25
N THR A 97 -2.52 -4.38 0.55
CA THR A 97 -3.87 -4.51 -0.04
C THR A 97 -3.96 -5.65 -1.04
N LYS A 98 -2.97 -5.82 -1.91
CA LYS A 98 -2.91 -6.97 -2.83
C LYS A 98 -2.91 -8.29 -2.05
N ASN A 99 -2.08 -8.41 -1.02
CA ASN A 99 -1.97 -9.62 -0.22
C ASN A 99 -3.26 -9.91 0.55
N ASP A 100 -3.91 -8.88 1.09
CA ASP A 100 -5.21 -9.01 1.77
C ASP A 100 -6.29 -9.53 0.83
N LEU A 101 -6.37 -9.01 -0.41
CA LEU A 101 -7.32 -9.48 -1.42
C LEU A 101 -7.09 -10.95 -1.76
N ILE A 102 -5.83 -11.36 -1.95
CA ILE A 102 -5.47 -12.75 -2.22
C ILE A 102 -5.83 -13.65 -1.02
N GLY A 103 -5.47 -13.22 0.20
CA GLY A 103 -5.77 -13.97 1.43
C GLY A 103 -7.27 -14.15 1.68
N GLN A 104 -8.11 -13.23 1.18
CA GLN A 104 -9.56 -13.31 1.24
C GLN A 104 -10.20 -14.06 0.06
N GLY A 105 -9.41 -14.60 -0.88
CA GLY A 105 -9.92 -15.25 -2.09
C GLY A 105 -10.64 -14.28 -3.05
N ARG A 106 -10.28 -12.99 -2.99
CA ARG A 106 -10.83 -11.89 -3.81
C ARG A 106 -9.86 -11.54 -4.94
N ASP A 107 -9.09 -12.50 -5.44
CA ASP A 107 -8.14 -12.34 -6.53
C ASP A 107 -8.80 -12.38 -7.92
N TRP A 108 -10.12 -12.52 -7.98
CA TRP A 108 -10.94 -12.47 -9.18
C TRP A 108 -12.32 -11.87 -8.90
N HIS A 109 -12.96 -11.31 -9.94
CA HIS A 109 -14.32 -10.78 -9.87
C HIS A 109 -15.25 -11.45 -10.91
N PRO A 110 -16.48 -11.85 -10.52
CA PRO A 110 -17.37 -12.64 -11.37
C PRO A 110 -17.92 -11.95 -12.61
N ASP A 111 -18.18 -10.66 -12.50
CA ASP A 111 -18.83 -9.89 -13.57
C ASP A 111 -17.84 -9.41 -14.66
N GLY A 112 -16.58 -9.85 -14.58
CA GLY A 112 -15.54 -9.53 -15.54
C GLY A 112 -14.73 -8.28 -15.18
N ASP A 113 -14.35 -7.51 -16.19
CA ASP A 113 -13.48 -6.34 -16.04
C ASP A 113 -14.20 -5.22 -15.27
N ILE A 114 -13.68 -4.89 -14.09
CA ILE A 114 -14.26 -3.88 -13.21
C ILE A 114 -13.17 -3.12 -12.46
N THR A 115 -13.38 -1.82 -12.27
CA THR A 115 -12.54 -0.96 -11.44
C THR A 115 -13.33 -0.50 -10.22
N ILE A 116 -12.75 -0.68 -9.03
CA ILE A 116 -13.39 -0.41 -7.73
C ILE A 116 -12.48 0.49 -6.90
N SER A 117 -13.02 1.57 -6.36
CA SER A 117 -12.32 2.42 -5.38
C SER A 117 -12.35 1.78 -3.99
N LEU A 118 -11.21 1.75 -3.32
CA LEU A 118 -11.07 1.32 -1.93
C LEU A 118 -11.17 2.51 -0.98
N ARG A 119 -11.56 2.24 0.27
CA ARG A 119 -11.53 3.25 1.34
C ARG A 119 -10.11 3.59 1.80
N LYS A 120 -9.14 2.71 1.57
CA LYS A 120 -7.73 2.96 1.89
C LYS A 120 -7.19 4.04 0.95
N GLN A 121 -6.41 4.97 1.51
CA GLN A 121 -5.82 6.09 0.78
C GLN A 121 -4.32 5.89 0.59
N ASP A 122 -3.78 6.47 -0.47
CA ASP A 122 -2.34 6.64 -0.67
C ASP A 122 -1.78 7.82 0.15
N ALA A 123 -0.48 8.06 0.03
CA ALA A 123 0.21 9.12 0.74
C ALA A 123 -0.27 10.55 0.37
N TRP A 124 -1.01 10.72 -0.74
CA TRP A 124 -1.50 12.00 -1.24
C TRP A 124 -3.01 12.19 -0.99
N GLY A 125 -3.63 11.26 -0.28
CA GLY A 125 -5.03 11.30 0.12
C GLY A 125 -6.01 10.80 -0.95
N SER A 126 -5.51 10.21 -2.04
CA SER A 126 -6.35 9.61 -3.08
C SER A 126 -6.70 8.17 -2.70
N PRO A 127 -7.91 7.67 -3.03
CA PRO A 127 -8.24 6.27 -2.78
C PRO A 127 -7.35 5.35 -3.63
N LEU A 128 -7.03 4.18 -3.10
CA LEU A 128 -6.48 3.09 -3.90
C LEU A 128 -7.58 2.48 -4.76
N TRP A 129 -7.22 1.99 -5.94
CA TRP A 129 -8.14 1.38 -6.90
C TRP A 129 -7.77 -0.06 -7.17
N VAL A 130 -8.76 -0.93 -7.30
CA VAL A 130 -8.58 -2.31 -7.74
C VAL A 130 -9.21 -2.46 -9.11
N THR A 131 -8.43 -2.89 -10.09
CA THR A 131 -8.92 -3.22 -11.43
C THR A 131 -8.81 -4.72 -11.63
N TYR A 132 -9.94 -5.41 -11.71
CA TYR A 132 -10.01 -6.80 -12.16
C TYR A 132 -10.02 -6.82 -13.68
N SER A 133 -9.32 -7.78 -14.27
CA SER A 133 -9.42 -8.06 -15.70
C SER A 133 -9.53 -9.55 -15.94
N THR A 134 -10.37 -9.90 -16.90
CA THR A 134 -10.54 -11.25 -17.45
C THR A 134 -9.52 -11.57 -18.53
N GLY A 135 -8.70 -10.59 -18.92
CA GLY A 135 -7.63 -10.75 -19.88
C GLY A 135 -6.50 -11.67 -19.40
N GLU A 136 -5.65 -12.09 -20.34
CA GLU A 136 -4.61 -13.09 -20.08
C GLU A 136 -3.40 -12.56 -19.27
N LYS A 137 -3.36 -11.26 -18.97
CA LYS A 137 -2.15 -10.60 -18.43
C LYS A 137 -2.08 -10.54 -16.90
N PHE A 138 -3.22 -10.42 -16.22
CA PHE A 138 -3.30 -10.34 -14.76
C PHE A 138 -4.74 -10.60 -14.31
N SER A 139 -4.92 -11.11 -13.08
CA SER A 139 -6.27 -11.30 -12.52
C SER A 139 -6.82 -10.01 -11.93
N PHE A 140 -5.96 -9.24 -11.25
CA PHE A 140 -6.27 -7.88 -10.82
C PHE A 140 -4.99 -7.04 -10.67
N ALA A 141 -5.16 -5.72 -10.61
CA ALA A 141 -4.12 -4.75 -10.28
C ALA A 141 -4.61 -3.82 -9.17
N VAL A 142 -3.72 -3.44 -8.26
CA VAL A 142 -3.97 -2.40 -7.27
C VAL A 142 -3.20 -1.15 -7.69
N THR A 143 -3.87 -0.01 -7.75
CA THR A 143 -3.36 1.25 -8.31
C THR A 143 -3.52 2.39 -7.32
N SER A 144 -2.47 3.18 -7.11
CA SER A 144 -2.57 4.54 -6.57
C SER A 144 -2.44 5.52 -7.73
N PRO A 145 -3.28 6.58 -7.80
CA PRO A 145 -3.14 7.66 -8.77
C PRO A 145 -1.88 8.51 -8.57
N GLY A 146 -1.15 8.35 -7.47
CA GLY A 146 0.04 9.16 -7.21
C GLY A 146 -0.26 10.63 -6.87
N PRO A 147 0.76 11.50 -6.96
CA PRO A 147 0.68 12.91 -6.58
C PRO A 147 -0.33 13.75 -7.39
N ASP A 148 -0.51 13.44 -8.68
CA ASP A 148 -1.40 14.19 -9.59
C ASP A 148 -2.89 13.85 -9.39
N LYS A 149 -3.17 12.81 -8.58
CA LYS A 149 -4.51 12.32 -8.22
C LYS A 149 -5.35 11.86 -9.41
N THR A 150 -4.72 11.58 -10.54
CA THR A 150 -5.38 11.26 -11.80
C THR A 150 -4.97 9.86 -12.25
N LEU A 151 -5.96 8.98 -12.45
CA LEU A 151 -5.68 7.64 -12.96
C LEU A 151 -5.23 7.66 -14.42
N LYS A 152 -4.43 6.65 -14.78
CA LYS A 152 -3.91 6.38 -16.13
C LYS A 152 -2.90 7.43 -16.59
N THR A 153 -2.09 7.92 -15.66
CA THR A 153 -0.95 8.81 -15.93
C THR A 153 0.36 8.09 -15.62
N GLU A 154 1.48 8.76 -15.87
CA GLU A 154 2.81 8.21 -15.56
C GLU A 154 3.11 8.19 -14.05
N ASP A 155 2.31 8.92 -13.26
CA ASP A 155 2.43 8.99 -11.81
C ASP A 155 1.77 7.79 -11.09
N ASP A 156 0.97 7.01 -11.82
CA ASP A 156 0.30 5.83 -11.29
C ASP A 156 1.31 4.81 -10.72
N LEU A 157 1.05 4.39 -9.48
CA LEU A 157 1.77 3.27 -8.86
C LEU A 157 0.89 2.03 -9.00
N ILE A 158 1.30 1.10 -9.86
CA ILE A 158 0.51 -0.09 -10.19
C ILE A 158 1.27 -1.35 -9.79
N VAL A 159 0.62 -2.19 -8.98
CA VAL A 159 1.10 -3.53 -8.68
C VAL A 159 0.10 -4.55 -9.19
N TYR A 160 0.57 -5.41 -10.09
CA TYR A 160 -0.22 -6.47 -10.70
C TYR A 160 -0.19 -7.73 -9.83
N ASN A 161 -1.32 -8.43 -9.77
CA ASN A 161 -1.35 -9.84 -9.43
C ASN A 161 -1.40 -10.65 -10.74
N GLN A 162 -0.25 -11.21 -11.11
CA GLN A 162 -0.18 -12.18 -12.19
C GLN A 162 -0.82 -13.49 -11.68
N GLY A 163 -2.03 -13.78 -12.14
CA GLY A 163 -2.63 -15.09 -11.96
C GLY A 163 -2.54 -15.89 -13.25
N PRO A 164 -2.74 -17.22 -13.20
CA PRO A 164 -2.88 -18.01 -14.41
C PRO A 164 -4.10 -17.49 -15.18
N ALA A 165 -3.89 -17.02 -16.41
CA ALA A 165 -4.97 -16.76 -17.34
C ALA A 165 -5.91 -17.97 -17.35
N LYS A 166 -7.19 -17.75 -17.02
CA LYS A 166 -8.31 -18.72 -16.92
C LYS A 166 -8.50 -19.39 -15.55
N GLY A 167 -9.53 -18.92 -14.84
CA GLY A 167 -10.67 -19.77 -14.48
C GLY A 167 -10.42 -20.93 -13.52
N ARG A 168 -9.54 -20.80 -12.52
CA ARG A 168 -9.62 -21.71 -11.37
C ARG A 168 -10.82 -21.33 -10.51
N ARG A 169 -11.96 -21.95 -10.82
CA ARG A 169 -12.87 -22.35 -9.75
C ARG A 169 -12.05 -23.25 -8.82
N PHE A 170 -11.61 -22.72 -7.69
CA PHE A 170 -11.40 -23.59 -6.53
C PHE A 170 -12.79 -24.11 -6.15
N ARG A 171 -13.24 -25.15 -6.87
CA ARG A 171 -14.14 -26.11 -6.28
C ARG A 171 -13.37 -26.60 -5.06
N ALA A 172 -13.91 -26.39 -3.87
CA ALA A 172 -13.47 -27.15 -2.72
C ALA A 172 -13.71 -28.62 -3.07
N GLU A 173 -12.70 -29.25 -3.67
CA GLU A 173 -12.59 -30.70 -3.66
C GLU A 173 -12.34 -31.05 -2.20
N THR A 174 -13.43 -31.33 -1.49
CA THR A 174 -13.40 -32.28 -0.39
C THR A 174 -12.65 -33.49 -0.93
N SER A 175 -11.43 -33.72 -0.43
CA SER A 175 -10.64 -34.90 -0.71
C SER A 175 -11.51 -36.15 -0.68
N PRO A 176 -11.44 -37.05 -1.68
CA PRO A 176 -11.88 -38.40 -1.46
C PRO A 176 -10.89 -39.04 -0.47
N GLU A 177 -11.35 -39.31 0.75
CA GLU A 177 -10.71 -40.31 1.61
C GLU A 177 -10.62 -41.62 0.82
N SER A 178 -9.41 -41.98 0.41
CA SER A 178 -9.06 -43.34 0.01
C SER A 178 -9.15 -44.21 1.26
N GLY A 179 -10.21 -45.02 1.34
CA GLY A 179 -10.49 -45.88 2.48
C GLY A 179 -9.55 -47.07 2.64
N SER A 180 -9.61 -47.67 3.84
CA SER A 180 -9.33 -49.08 4.08
C SER A 180 -10.28 -49.64 5.15
N GLY A 181 -11.30 -50.37 4.68
CA GLY A 181 -11.89 -51.59 5.26
C GLY A 181 -12.36 -51.68 6.73
N GLY A 182 -13.68 -51.87 6.92
CA GLY A 182 -14.28 -52.49 8.12
C GLY A 182 -15.82 -52.47 8.10
N PRO A 183 -16.54 -53.50 8.60
CA PRO A 183 -17.82 -53.97 8.03
C PRO A 183 -19.11 -53.31 8.56
N ALA A 184 -20.19 -53.59 7.82
CA ALA A 184 -21.53 -53.00 7.83
C ALA A 184 -22.33 -53.03 9.15
N GLN A 185 -23.14 -51.99 9.37
CA GLN A 185 -24.40 -52.02 10.12
C GLN A 185 -25.42 -51.00 9.56
N PRO A 186 -26.74 -51.20 9.78
CA PRO A 186 -27.79 -50.91 8.80
C PRO A 186 -28.41 -49.50 8.90
N SER A 187 -28.98 -49.06 7.77
CA SER A 187 -29.63 -47.76 7.58
C SER A 187 -30.94 -47.60 8.38
N PRO A 188 -31.19 -46.43 8.99
CA PRO A 188 -32.53 -46.01 9.39
C PRO A 188 -33.24 -45.20 8.28
N PRO A 189 -34.59 -45.11 8.30
CA PRO A 189 -35.41 -44.88 7.12
C PRO A 189 -35.60 -43.39 6.74
N LYS A 190 -35.98 -43.24 5.48
CA LYS A 190 -36.33 -42.02 4.75
C LYS A 190 -37.57 -41.33 5.36
N PRO A 191 -37.58 -40.00 5.53
CA PRO A 191 -38.81 -39.23 5.50
C PRO A 191 -39.00 -38.58 4.13
N GLU A 192 -40.09 -39.00 3.50
CA GLU A 192 -40.75 -38.37 2.38
C GLU A 192 -41.65 -37.24 2.91
N ARG A 193 -41.47 -35.98 2.47
CA ARG A 193 -42.62 -35.07 2.29
C ARG A 193 -42.32 -33.87 1.40
N VAL A 194 -43.34 -33.64 0.59
CA VAL A 194 -43.55 -32.71 -0.51
C VAL A 194 -44.22 -31.41 -0.01
N GLN A 195 -44.24 -30.39 -0.89
CA GLN A 195 -44.99 -29.11 -0.92
C GLN A 195 -44.35 -27.91 -0.16
N SER A 196 -44.35 -26.68 -0.69
CA SER A 196 -45.21 -26.08 -1.72
C SER A 196 -44.53 -24.89 -2.45
N LEU A 197 -44.74 -24.83 -3.78
CA LEU A 197 -44.85 -23.58 -4.53
C LEU A 197 -46.26 -23.03 -4.30
N ASP A 198 -46.35 -21.74 -3.98
CA ASP A 198 -47.49 -20.83 -4.15
C ASP A 198 -47.09 -19.52 -3.43
N SER A 199 -47.41 -18.30 -3.82
CA SER A 199 -48.08 -17.70 -4.97
C SER A 199 -48.06 -16.19 -4.64
N ILE A 200 -47.50 -15.30 -5.47
CA ILE A 200 -47.99 -13.90 -5.56
C ILE A 200 -47.91 -13.43 -7.03
N PRO A 201 -49.02 -12.92 -7.61
CA PRO A 201 -49.18 -12.66 -9.03
C PRO A 201 -48.81 -11.23 -9.49
N SER A 202 -48.45 -11.17 -10.78
CA SER A 202 -48.92 -10.27 -11.86
C SER A 202 -49.28 -8.81 -11.53
N SER A 203 -48.61 -7.87 -12.20
CA SER A 203 -49.17 -7.16 -13.38
C SER A 203 -48.19 -6.11 -13.91
N GLY A 204 -48.00 -6.09 -15.24
CA GLY A 204 -47.01 -5.26 -15.93
C GLY A 204 -47.55 -3.93 -16.45
N THR A 205 -46.67 -3.21 -17.14
CA THR A 205 -47.00 -2.28 -18.25
C THR A 205 -45.74 -2.06 -19.10
N THR A 206 -45.92 -2.04 -20.41
CA THR A 206 -44.89 -2.05 -21.47
C THR A 206 -44.64 -0.64 -22.03
N GLN A 207 -43.34 -0.27 -22.13
CA GLN A 207 -42.66 0.64 -23.12
C GLN A 207 -43.06 2.14 -23.25
N PRO A 208 -42.24 3.00 -23.92
CA PRO A 208 -40.94 2.79 -24.60
C PRO A 208 -39.78 3.74 -24.16
N ALA A 209 -38.59 3.49 -24.71
CA ALA A 209 -37.40 4.34 -24.64
C ALA A 209 -37.62 5.73 -25.27
N PRO A 210 -36.75 6.72 -24.93
CA PRO A 210 -35.78 7.10 -25.96
C PRO A 210 -34.35 7.32 -25.44
N SER A 211 -33.44 7.09 -26.39
CA SER A 211 -32.01 7.35 -26.40
C SER A 211 -31.59 8.72 -25.84
N LYS A 212 -30.58 8.71 -24.96
CA LYS A 212 -29.55 9.76 -24.87
C LYS A 212 -28.29 9.21 -24.22
N ALA A 213 -27.16 9.47 -24.89
CA ALA A 213 -25.81 9.07 -24.49
C ALA A 213 -25.49 9.43 -23.03
N ALA A 214 -25.14 8.42 -22.23
CA ALA A 214 -24.68 8.59 -20.87
C ALA A 214 -23.17 8.38 -20.79
N ARG A 215 -22.48 9.38 -20.24
CA ARG A 215 -21.07 9.36 -19.83
C ARG A 215 -20.83 8.17 -18.87
N PRO A 216 -19.62 7.57 -18.84
CA PRO A 216 -19.33 6.51 -17.87
C PRO A 216 -19.49 7.06 -16.45
N SER A 217 -20.46 6.54 -15.73
CA SER A 217 -20.77 6.86 -14.36
C SER A 217 -19.67 6.31 -13.44
N GLU A 218 -18.92 7.18 -12.78
CA GLU A 218 -18.15 6.85 -11.59
C GLU A 218 -19.13 6.41 -10.49
N ARG A 219 -19.36 5.11 -10.41
CA ARG A 219 -20.16 4.50 -9.35
C ARG A 219 -19.20 4.10 -8.25
N VAL A 220 -19.00 4.98 -7.28
CA VAL A 220 -18.35 4.64 -6.00
C VAL A 220 -19.27 3.64 -5.29
N MET A 221 -18.97 2.35 -5.42
CA MET A 221 -19.68 1.27 -4.74
C MET A 221 -18.74 0.62 -3.74
N GLU A 222 -19.24 0.37 -2.53
CA GLU A 222 -18.48 -0.31 -1.49
C GLU A 222 -18.16 -1.75 -1.88
N LEU A 223 -16.88 -2.11 -1.78
CA LEU A 223 -16.33 -3.43 -2.06
C LEU A 223 -17.14 -4.57 -1.41
N ASP A 224 -17.62 -4.36 -0.18
CA ASP A 224 -18.40 -5.37 0.56
C ASP A 224 -19.79 -5.62 -0.02
N LYS A 225 -20.40 -4.66 -0.71
CA LYS A 225 -21.72 -4.81 -1.35
C LYS A 225 -21.64 -5.56 -2.68
N LEU A 226 -20.50 -5.50 -3.38
CA LEU A 226 -20.29 -6.21 -4.63
C LEU A 226 -19.92 -7.68 -4.40
N LEU A 227 -19.12 -7.95 -3.37
CA LEU A 227 -18.62 -9.31 -3.12
C LEU A 227 -19.58 -10.20 -2.32
N ASN A 228 -20.61 -9.64 -1.67
CA ASN A 228 -21.59 -10.38 -0.87
C ASN A 228 -22.93 -10.65 -1.55
N LYS A 229 -23.09 -10.38 -2.86
CA LYS A 229 -24.27 -10.87 -3.60
C LYS A 229 -24.10 -12.35 -3.94
N LYS A 230 -24.52 -13.22 -3.02
CA LYS A 230 -24.92 -14.60 -3.31
C LYS A 230 -26.41 -14.74 -3.12
#